data_AF-A0A419HJV8-F1
#
_entry.id   AF-A0A419HJV8-F1
#
_cell.length_a   1.000
_cell.length_b   1.000
_cell.length_c   1.000
_cell.angle_alpha   90.00
_cell.angle_beta   90.00
_cell.angle_gamma   90.00
#
_symmetry.space_group_name_H-M   'P 1'
#
loop_
_entity.id
_entity.type
_entity.pdbx_description
1 polymer ?
#
loop_
_entity_poly.entity_id
_entity_poly.type
_entity_poly.pdbx_seq_one_letter_code
_entity_poly.pdbx_strand_id
1 'polypeptide(L)'
;MDELVSTLDASWDTRLTRLSQQDTVVVRPLDGLRIYRTTQVLRATVDGPDRWVVVQGVPDGEPVPEVVPLRNCRLGRQIERAEHGIRACELVFDRPLRRGETVIIEHAIVNRSAHPDTDDYERLFRVPTGLCVIELDIDPAPGSLVQYTVDAEGTENGRDVPPVTGTHLVVTGFGPGRCGFRWSWT
;
A
#
# COMPACT_ATOMS: atom_id res chain seq x y z
N MET A 1 -7.15 -8.34 13.41
CA MET A 1 -7.07 -7.55 12.16
C MET A 1 -8.43 -7.49 11.45
N ASP A 2 -9.12 -8.63 11.28
CA ASP A 2 -10.47 -8.68 10.66
C ASP A 2 -11.53 -7.84 11.39
N GLU A 3 -11.50 -7.78 12.72
CA GLU A 3 -12.48 -7.03 13.49
C GLU A 3 -12.28 -5.49 13.40
N LEU A 4 -11.05 -5.03 13.15
CA LEU A 4 -10.69 -3.60 13.03
C LEU A 4 -11.07 -2.98 11.69
N VAL A 5 -11.09 -3.79 10.63
CA VAL A 5 -11.46 -3.38 9.27
C VAL A 5 -12.99 -3.17 9.14
N SER A 6 -13.78 -3.61 10.14
CA SER A 6 -15.25 -3.45 10.16
C SER A 6 -15.74 -2.04 10.53
N THR A 7 -14.90 -1.19 11.14
CA THR A 7 -15.33 0.13 11.67
C THR A 7 -15.30 1.25 10.63
N LEU A 8 -14.46 1.10 9.61
CA LEU A 8 -14.60 1.78 8.32
C LEU A 8 -15.32 0.79 7.42
N ASP A 9 -16.26 1.24 6.59
CA ASP A 9 -16.98 0.35 5.70
C ASP A 9 -16.03 -0.22 4.63
N ALA A 10 -15.20 -1.20 4.98
CA ALA A 10 -14.26 -1.84 4.08
C ALA A 10 -14.97 -2.71 3.03
N SER A 11 -16.31 -2.75 3.04
CA SER A 11 -17.09 -3.34 1.95
C SER A 11 -16.80 -2.66 0.60
N TRP A 12 -16.23 -1.45 0.58
CA TRP A 12 -15.75 -0.81 -0.65
C TRP A 12 -14.74 -1.65 -1.42
N ASP A 13 -13.93 -2.50 -0.77
CA ASP A 13 -13.01 -3.43 -1.45
C ASP A 13 -13.76 -4.40 -2.38
N THR A 14 -15.04 -4.71 -2.09
CA THR A 14 -15.89 -5.57 -2.94
C THR A 14 -16.68 -4.80 -4.01
N ARG A 15 -16.85 -3.49 -3.82
CA ARG A 15 -17.62 -2.60 -4.71
C ARG A 15 -16.73 -1.88 -5.74
N LEU A 16 -15.42 -1.97 -5.58
CA LEU A 16 -14.42 -1.42 -6.47
C LEU A 16 -13.44 -2.50 -6.91
N THR A 17 -13.38 -2.77 -8.21
CA THR A 17 -12.33 -3.61 -8.78
C THR A 17 -11.06 -2.79 -8.97
N ARG A 18 -9.94 -3.26 -8.43
CA ARG A 18 -8.62 -2.66 -8.69
C ARG A 18 -8.09 -3.17 -10.02
N LEU A 19 -8.11 -2.30 -11.04
CA LEU A 19 -7.59 -2.63 -12.37
C LEU A 19 -6.07 -2.56 -12.40
N SER A 20 -5.50 -1.55 -11.74
CA SER A 20 -4.05 -1.44 -11.57
C SER A 20 -3.66 -0.76 -10.27
N GLN A 21 -2.46 -1.08 -9.83
CA GLN A 21 -1.76 -0.38 -8.76
C GLN A 21 -0.30 -0.18 -9.13
N GLN A 22 0.20 1.01 -8.85
CA GLN A 22 1.61 1.32 -8.94
C GLN A 22 2.04 1.99 -7.64
N ASP A 23 3.02 1.39 -6.99
CA ASP A 23 3.63 1.89 -5.77
C ASP A 23 5.05 2.35 -6.08
N THR A 24 5.38 3.59 -5.74
CA THR A 24 6.75 4.10 -5.72
C THR A 24 7.17 4.22 -4.27
N VAL A 25 8.18 3.44 -3.90
CA VAL A 25 8.68 3.27 -2.54
C VAL A 25 10.04 3.93 -2.45
N VAL A 26 10.14 5.01 -1.67
CA VAL A 26 11.39 5.71 -1.42
C VAL A 26 11.85 5.40 -0.01
N VAL A 27 13.06 4.87 0.13
CA VAL A 27 13.70 4.56 1.41
C VAL A 27 15.02 5.33 1.51
N ARG A 28 15.14 6.17 2.54
CA ARG A 28 16.34 6.94 2.89
C ARG A 28 16.61 6.77 4.40
N PRO A 29 17.32 5.71 4.82
CA PRO A 29 17.50 5.40 6.23
C PRO A 29 18.33 6.46 6.96
N LEU A 30 19.28 7.12 6.29
CA LEU A 30 20.08 8.20 6.86
C LEU A 30 19.23 9.42 7.27
N ASP A 31 18.13 9.66 6.57
CA ASP A 31 17.20 10.77 6.83
C ASP A 31 15.97 10.33 7.62
N GLY A 32 15.86 9.03 7.96
CA GLY A 32 14.65 8.43 8.56
C GLY A 32 13.40 8.55 7.67
N LEU A 33 13.58 8.83 6.38
CA LEU A 33 12.50 9.16 5.46
C LEU A 33 12.05 7.92 4.70
N ARG A 34 10.74 7.66 4.76
CA ARG A 34 10.08 6.66 3.94
C ARG A 34 8.83 7.27 3.31
N ILE A 35 8.71 7.13 1.99
CA ILE A 35 7.56 7.62 1.24
C ILE A 35 7.03 6.47 0.39
N TYR A 36 5.74 6.16 0.56
CA TYR A 36 5.03 5.22 -0.30
C TYR A 36 4.00 6.00 -1.09
N ARG A 37 4.29 6.28 -2.36
CA ARG A 37 3.33 6.90 -3.28
C ARG A 37 2.57 5.80 -4.00
N THR A 38 1.25 5.86 -3.96
CA THR A 38 0.38 4.86 -4.58
C THR A 38 -0.53 5.52 -5.59
N THR A 39 -0.47 5.03 -6.83
CA THR A 39 -1.45 5.32 -7.89
C THR A 39 -2.32 4.09 -8.12
N GLN A 40 -3.64 4.27 -8.14
CA GLN A 40 -4.58 3.16 -8.37
C GLN A 40 -5.59 3.54 -9.43
N VAL A 41 -5.90 2.57 -10.30
CA VAL A 41 -7.05 2.65 -11.20
C VAL A 41 -8.13 1.71 -10.67
N LEU A 42 -9.26 2.29 -10.28
CA LEU A 42 -10.39 1.58 -9.68
C LEU A 42 -11.59 1.63 -10.62
N ARG A 43 -12.40 0.56 -10.66
CA ARG A 43 -13.67 0.50 -11.39
C ARG A 43 -14.81 0.17 -10.44
N ALA A 44 -15.88 0.95 -10.48
CA ALA A 44 -17.08 0.66 -9.71
C ALA A 44 -17.82 -0.58 -10.26
N THR A 45 -18.09 -1.56 -9.41
CA THR A 45 -18.90 -2.74 -9.76
C THR A 45 -20.40 -2.51 -9.53
N VAL A 46 -20.75 -1.47 -8.78
CA VAL A 46 -22.12 -1.02 -8.48
C VAL A 46 -22.18 0.51 -8.53
N ASP A 47 -23.38 1.07 -8.57
CA ASP A 47 -23.55 2.52 -8.39
C ASP A 47 -23.31 2.91 -6.92
N GLY A 48 -22.70 4.08 -6.71
CA GLY A 48 -22.56 4.67 -5.38
C GLY A 48 -21.17 4.71 -4.75
N PRO A 49 -20.15 3.89 -5.12
CA PRO A 49 -18.81 4.03 -4.55
C PRO A 49 -18.27 5.44 -4.69
N ASP A 50 -17.94 6.06 -3.57
CA ASP A 50 -17.50 7.46 -3.49
C ASP A 50 -16.17 7.63 -2.75
N ARG A 51 -15.58 6.53 -2.27
CA ARG A 51 -14.32 6.55 -1.52
C ARG A 51 -13.54 5.24 -1.62
N TRP A 52 -12.26 5.34 -1.30
CA TRP A 52 -11.35 4.22 -1.09
C TRP A 52 -10.81 4.25 0.35
N VAL A 53 -10.53 3.10 0.97
CA VAL A 53 -9.99 3.05 2.35
C VAL A 53 -8.54 2.61 2.32
N VAL A 54 -7.67 3.43 2.93
CA VAL A 54 -6.27 3.08 3.20
C VAL A 54 -6.16 2.65 4.65
N VAL A 55 -5.59 1.48 4.89
CA VAL A 55 -5.29 0.94 6.23
C VAL A 55 -3.80 0.75 6.35
N GLN A 56 -3.23 1.17 7.47
CA GLN A 56 -1.81 1.05 7.78
C GLN A 56 -1.62 0.48 9.18
N GLY A 57 -0.63 -0.41 9.29
CA GLY A 57 -0.02 -0.74 10.56
C GLY A 57 0.93 0.36 10.99
N VAL A 58 0.95 0.63 12.29
CA VAL A 58 1.86 1.53 12.98
C VAL A 58 2.56 0.64 14.01
N PRO A 59 3.88 0.40 13.88
CA PRO A 59 4.62 -0.32 14.90
C PRO A 59 4.47 0.33 16.27
N ASP A 60 4.51 -0.48 17.33
CA ASP A 60 4.38 0.02 18.70
C ASP A 60 5.44 1.07 19.01
N GLY A 61 5.00 2.25 19.46
CA GLY A 61 5.90 3.35 19.82
C GLY A 61 6.43 4.17 18.64
N GLU A 62 6.06 3.87 17.40
CA GLU A 62 6.40 4.72 16.25
C GLU A 62 5.39 5.85 16.01
N PRO A 63 5.84 7.00 15.45
CA PRO A 63 4.93 8.02 14.96
C PRO A 63 3.99 7.45 13.89
N VAL A 64 2.72 7.81 14.01
CA VAL A 64 1.70 7.41 13.06
C VAL A 64 2.00 8.04 11.69
N PRO A 65 2.11 7.26 10.60
CA PRO A 65 2.43 7.83 9.30
C PRO A 65 1.34 8.79 8.81
N GLU A 66 1.76 9.81 8.08
CA GLU A 66 0.85 10.78 7.46
C GLU A 66 0.29 10.23 6.14
N VAL A 67 -1.02 10.30 5.95
CA VAL A 67 -1.67 10.01 4.66
C VAL A 67 -1.92 11.32 3.94
N VAL A 68 -1.29 11.51 2.79
CA VAL A 68 -1.39 12.73 1.98
C VAL A 68 -2.18 12.41 0.71
N PRO A 69 -3.38 12.99 0.50
CA PRO A 69 -4.11 12.84 -0.77
C PRO A 69 -3.39 13.66 -1.85
N LEU A 70 -3.22 13.10 -3.04
CA LEU A 70 -2.45 13.73 -4.12
C LEU A 70 -3.28 14.00 -5.37
N ARG A 71 -4.12 13.05 -5.80
CA ARG A 71 -4.90 13.18 -7.03
C ARG A 71 -6.28 12.56 -6.93
N ASN A 72 -7.30 13.31 -7.36
CA ASN A 72 -8.70 12.91 -7.47
C ASN A 72 -9.27 12.28 -6.19
N CYS A 73 -8.73 12.66 -5.04
CA CYS A 73 -9.24 12.25 -3.74
C CYS A 73 -8.94 13.33 -2.70
N ARG A 74 -9.68 13.29 -1.60
CA ARG A 74 -9.48 14.10 -0.40
C ARG A 74 -9.61 13.22 0.83
N LEU A 75 -8.97 13.60 1.93
CA LEU A 75 -9.13 12.88 3.19
C LEU A 75 -10.58 13.01 3.68
N GLY A 76 -11.21 11.88 3.97
CA GLY A 76 -12.49 11.78 4.66
C GLY A 76 -12.29 11.45 6.13
N ARG A 77 -13.08 10.51 6.64
CA ARG A 77 -12.96 10.03 8.02
C ARG A 77 -11.59 9.39 8.24
N GLN A 78 -11.00 9.70 9.39
CA GLN A 78 -9.76 9.09 9.86
C GLN A 78 -10.03 8.41 11.20
N ILE A 79 -9.52 7.20 11.35
CA ILE A 79 -9.61 6.42 12.58
C ILE A 79 -8.21 5.98 12.96
N GLU A 80 -7.86 6.21 14.21
CA GLU A 80 -6.65 5.71 14.82
C GLU A 80 -7.01 4.83 16.00
N ARG A 81 -6.30 3.70 16.14
CA ARG A 81 -6.37 2.77 17.26
C ARG A 81 -4.95 2.49 17.70
N ALA A 82 -4.41 3.39 18.51
CA ALA A 82 -3.03 3.32 19.00
C ALA A 82 -2.75 2.00 19.74
N GLU A 83 -3.72 1.50 20.52
CA GLU A 83 -3.65 0.21 21.24
C GLU A 83 -3.51 -1.02 20.32
N HIS A 84 -3.79 -0.87 19.03
CA HIS A 84 -3.70 -1.92 18.02
C HIS A 84 -2.71 -1.58 16.91
N GLY A 85 -1.98 -0.47 17.04
CA GLY A 85 -1.04 -0.02 16.01
C GLY A 85 -1.70 0.13 14.64
N ILE A 86 -2.92 0.67 14.56
CA ILE A 86 -3.63 0.80 13.27
C ILE A 86 -4.14 2.22 13.06
N ARG A 87 -3.87 2.74 11.86
CA ARG A 87 -4.55 3.92 11.31
C ARG A 87 -5.26 3.55 10.03
N ALA A 88 -6.43 4.12 9.84
CA ALA A 88 -7.14 4.00 8.59
C ALA A 88 -7.83 5.30 8.20
N CYS A 89 -7.79 5.62 6.91
CA CYS A 89 -8.27 6.88 6.35
C CYS A 89 -9.11 6.63 5.10
N GLU A 90 -10.20 7.37 4.96
CA GLU A 90 -10.96 7.44 3.72
C GLU A 90 -10.28 8.40 2.73
N LEU A 91 -10.16 7.96 1.48
CA LEU A 91 -9.83 8.77 0.31
C LEU A 91 -11.12 8.96 -0.49
N VAL A 92 -11.79 10.08 -0.24
CA VAL A 92 -13.10 10.40 -0.82
C VAL A 92 -12.89 10.99 -2.22
N PHE A 93 -13.62 10.47 -3.21
CA PHE A 93 -13.60 10.96 -4.59
C PHE A 93 -14.38 12.27 -4.73
N ASP A 94 -14.28 12.94 -5.87
CA ASP A 94 -15.00 14.18 -6.14
C ASP A 94 -16.53 13.97 -6.23
N ARG A 95 -16.95 12.78 -6.64
CA ARG A 95 -18.35 12.36 -6.71
C ARG A 95 -18.48 10.84 -6.57
N PRO A 96 -19.68 10.34 -6.22
CA PRO A 96 -20.00 8.93 -6.37
C PRO A 96 -19.84 8.47 -7.82
N LEU A 97 -19.32 7.26 -7.99
CA LEU A 97 -19.17 6.58 -9.27
C LEU A 97 -20.45 5.82 -9.64
N ARG A 98 -20.72 5.75 -10.93
CA ARG A 98 -21.69 4.82 -11.52
C ARG A 98 -21.00 3.50 -11.87
N ARG A 99 -21.76 2.42 -11.90
CA ARG A 99 -21.30 1.09 -12.30
C ARG A 99 -20.57 1.16 -13.65
N GLY A 100 -19.36 0.62 -13.67
CA GLY A 100 -18.48 0.60 -14.85
C GLY A 100 -17.58 1.82 -14.99
N GLU A 101 -17.88 2.94 -14.32
CA GLU A 101 -16.98 4.10 -14.32
C GLU A 101 -15.67 3.77 -13.61
N THR A 102 -14.62 4.46 -14.04
CA THR A 102 -13.29 4.34 -13.46
C THR A 102 -12.84 5.65 -12.84
N VAL A 103 -12.07 5.55 -11.76
CA VAL A 103 -11.35 6.66 -11.15
C VAL A 103 -9.88 6.30 -11.03
N ILE A 104 -9.01 7.29 -11.22
CA ILE A 104 -7.59 7.17 -10.90
C ILE A 104 -7.37 8.01 -9.65
N ILE A 105 -6.95 7.38 -8.56
CA ILE A 105 -6.61 8.10 -7.33
C ILE A 105 -5.11 8.00 -7.06
N GLU A 106 -4.61 8.98 -6.34
CA GLU A 106 -3.23 8.97 -5.88
C GLU A 106 -3.13 9.49 -4.45
N HIS A 107 -2.33 8.82 -3.64
CA HIS A 107 -1.99 9.24 -2.29
C HIS A 107 -0.53 8.91 -1.97
N ALA A 108 0.03 9.61 -0.99
CA ALA A 108 1.29 9.23 -0.37
C ALA A 108 1.07 8.85 1.09
N ILE A 109 1.95 7.98 1.57
CA ILE A 109 2.13 7.67 2.97
C ILE A 109 3.54 8.14 3.32
N VAL A 110 3.64 9.08 4.24
CA VAL A 110 4.93 9.65 4.67
C VAL A 110 5.20 9.17 6.08
N ASN A 111 6.23 8.36 6.25
CA ASN A 111 6.76 7.97 7.54
C ASN A 111 8.08 8.72 7.78
N ARG A 112 8.16 9.39 8.93
CA ARG A 112 9.35 10.06 9.44
C ARG A 112 9.67 9.40 10.78
N SER A 113 10.24 8.20 10.72
CA SER A 113 10.67 7.49 11.93
C SER A 113 12.10 7.91 12.28
N ALA A 114 12.41 7.88 13.57
CA ALA A 114 13.79 7.94 14.03
C ALA A 114 14.50 6.57 13.94
N HIS A 115 13.77 5.50 13.58
CA HIS A 115 14.25 4.12 13.51
C HIS A 115 14.45 3.70 12.04
N PRO A 116 15.72 3.54 11.59
CA PRO A 116 16.06 3.20 10.21
C PRO A 116 15.90 1.71 9.88
N ASP A 117 15.58 0.87 10.87
CA ASP A 117 15.72 -0.60 10.81
C ASP A 117 14.59 -1.33 10.06
N THR A 118 13.81 -0.64 9.23
CA THR A 118 12.89 -1.35 8.33
C THR A 118 13.68 -2.12 7.28
N ASP A 119 13.33 -3.39 7.14
CA ASP A 119 13.96 -4.36 6.26
C ASP A 119 12.99 -4.86 5.17
N ASP A 120 11.78 -4.29 5.07
CA ASP A 120 10.80 -4.70 4.08
C ASP A 120 9.86 -3.58 3.59
N TYR A 121 9.26 -3.85 2.43
CA TYR A 121 8.04 -3.19 1.99
C TYR A 121 7.11 -4.23 1.40
N GLU A 122 5.89 -4.28 1.92
CA GLU A 122 4.87 -5.20 1.46
C GLU A 122 3.59 -4.48 1.04
N ARG A 123 2.98 -5.02 -0.02
CA ARG A 123 1.60 -4.72 -0.37
C ARG A 123 0.70 -5.94 -0.21
N LEU A 124 -0.35 -5.77 0.58
CA LEU A 124 -1.43 -6.74 0.76
C LEU A 124 -2.61 -6.49 -0.21
N PHE A 125 -3.09 -7.57 -0.82
CA PHE A 125 -4.29 -7.64 -1.65
C PHE A 125 -5.32 -8.58 -1.02
N ARG A 126 -6.38 -8.02 -0.44
CA ARG A 126 -7.53 -8.80 0.07
C ARG A 126 -8.40 -9.37 -1.05
N VAL A 127 -8.40 -8.71 -2.20
CA VAL A 127 -9.10 -9.13 -3.42
C VAL A 127 -8.13 -9.05 -4.60
N PRO A 128 -8.35 -9.82 -5.68
CA PRO A 128 -7.46 -9.80 -6.84
C PRO A 128 -7.31 -8.39 -7.46
N THR A 129 -6.11 -8.09 -7.95
CA THR A 129 -5.79 -6.90 -8.75
C THR A 129 -5.42 -7.29 -10.17
N GLY A 130 -5.74 -6.44 -11.15
CA GLY A 130 -5.38 -6.69 -12.56
C GLY A 130 -3.87 -6.62 -12.80
N LEU A 131 -3.24 -5.53 -12.38
CA LEU A 131 -1.79 -5.28 -12.45
C LEU A 131 -1.31 -4.67 -11.13
N CYS A 132 -0.17 -5.10 -10.63
CA CYS A 132 0.57 -4.40 -9.59
C CYS A 132 2.03 -4.23 -10.01
N VAL A 133 2.51 -3.00 -9.89
CA VAL A 133 3.92 -2.65 -10.02
C VAL A 133 4.37 -2.02 -8.70
N ILE A 134 5.50 -2.47 -8.17
CA ILE A 134 6.18 -1.83 -7.04
C ILE A 134 7.56 -1.42 -7.54
N GLU A 135 7.83 -0.12 -7.54
CA GLU A 135 9.14 0.46 -7.79
C GLU A 135 9.79 0.78 -6.44
N LEU A 136 10.99 0.24 -6.21
CA LEU A 136 11.79 0.50 -5.03
C LEU A 136 12.96 1.41 -5.40
N ASP A 137 13.00 2.58 -4.78
CA ASP A 137 14.10 3.53 -4.76
C ASP A 137 14.68 3.56 -3.33
N ILE A 138 15.84 2.93 -3.15
CA ILE A 138 16.51 2.72 -1.86
C ILE A 138 17.92 3.28 -1.94
N ASP A 139 18.28 4.17 -1.02
CA ASP A 139 19.62 4.79 -0.99
C ASP A 139 20.07 4.99 0.47
N PRO A 140 21.19 4.37 0.90
CA PRO A 140 22.15 3.60 0.11
C PRO A 140 21.60 2.26 -0.40
N ALA A 141 22.30 1.66 -1.36
CA ALA A 141 22.01 0.30 -1.80
C ALA A 141 22.10 -0.68 -0.60
N PRO A 142 21.18 -1.65 -0.50
CA PRO A 142 21.19 -2.61 0.61
C PRO A 142 22.34 -3.61 0.49
N GLY A 143 22.59 -4.41 1.53
CA GLY A 143 23.54 -5.54 1.49
C GLY A 143 22.97 -6.78 0.80
N SER A 144 21.66 -7.00 0.94
CA SER A 144 20.91 -8.05 0.23
C SER A 144 19.53 -7.53 -0.16
N LEU A 145 18.94 -8.10 -1.20
CA LEU A 145 17.60 -7.71 -1.67
C LEU A 145 16.87 -8.91 -2.26
N VAL A 146 15.67 -9.17 -1.75
CA VAL A 146 14.77 -10.24 -2.16
C VAL A 146 13.47 -9.61 -2.60
N GLN A 147 12.93 -10.04 -3.74
CA GLN A 147 11.55 -9.75 -4.10
C GLN A 147 10.71 -11.01 -3.89
N TYR A 148 9.46 -10.88 -3.46
CA TYR A 148 8.63 -12.03 -3.14
C TYR A 148 7.14 -11.81 -3.43
N THR A 149 6.43 -12.93 -3.58
CA THR A 149 4.97 -13.01 -3.52
C THR A 149 4.56 -14.10 -2.53
N VAL A 150 3.47 -13.89 -1.80
CA VAL A 150 2.82 -14.93 -1.01
C VAL A 150 1.35 -14.99 -1.43
N ASP A 151 0.88 -16.17 -1.82
CA ASP A 151 -0.52 -16.40 -2.20
C ASP A 151 -1.46 -16.50 -0.99
N ALA A 152 -2.74 -16.79 -1.24
CA ALA A 152 -3.77 -16.89 -0.21
C ALA A 152 -3.56 -18.09 0.72
N GLU A 153 -2.92 -19.16 0.22
CA GLU A 153 -2.57 -20.37 0.96
C GLU A 153 -1.30 -20.19 1.82
N GLY A 154 -0.60 -19.07 1.66
CA GLY A 154 0.63 -18.77 2.39
C GLY A 154 1.89 -19.30 1.70
N THR A 155 1.79 -19.78 0.46
CA THR A 155 2.94 -20.24 -0.32
C THR A 155 3.76 -19.04 -0.76
N GLU A 156 5.00 -18.97 -0.29
CA GLU A 156 5.93 -17.93 -0.68
C GLU A 156 6.77 -18.33 -1.90
N ASN A 157 6.86 -17.42 -2.86
CA ASN A 157 7.80 -17.47 -3.97
C ASN A 157 8.68 -16.23 -3.92
N GLY A 158 9.93 -16.41 -3.49
CA GLY A 158 10.93 -15.36 -3.37
C GLY A 158 12.12 -15.60 -4.29
N ARG A 159 12.77 -14.53 -4.73
CA ARG A 159 14.06 -14.61 -5.43
C ARG A 159 14.95 -13.43 -5.06
N ASP A 160 16.24 -13.72 -4.95
CA ASP A 160 17.27 -12.69 -4.83
C ASP A 160 17.27 -11.80 -6.08
N VAL A 161 17.48 -10.52 -5.87
CA VAL A 161 17.72 -9.54 -6.92
C VAL A 161 19.00 -8.75 -6.61
N PRO A 162 19.64 -8.15 -7.62
CA PRO A 162 20.81 -7.32 -7.37
C PRO A 162 20.50 -6.23 -6.33
N PRO A 163 21.35 -6.06 -5.30
CA PRO A 163 21.18 -5.02 -4.29
C PRO A 163 21.62 -3.67 -4.87
N VAL A 164 20.76 -3.10 -5.70
CA VAL A 164 20.94 -1.80 -6.35
C VAL A 164 19.99 -0.77 -5.76
N THR A 165 20.25 0.50 -6.01
CA THR A 165 19.41 1.58 -5.47
C THR A 165 18.04 1.71 -6.13
N GLY A 166 17.82 1.06 -7.28
CA GLY A 166 16.56 1.12 -8.02
C GLY A 166 16.18 -0.24 -8.59
N THR A 167 15.01 -0.77 -8.23
CA THR A 167 14.48 -2.02 -8.77
C THR A 167 12.95 -2.01 -8.83
N HIS A 168 12.35 -3.07 -9.37
CA HIS A 168 10.90 -3.19 -9.45
C HIS A 168 10.41 -4.66 -9.40
N LEU A 169 9.16 -4.81 -8.95
CA LEU A 169 8.39 -6.05 -8.95
C LEU A 169 7.11 -5.82 -9.76
N VAL A 170 6.75 -6.79 -10.59
CA VAL A 170 5.51 -6.78 -11.37
C VAL A 170 4.76 -8.08 -11.19
N VAL A 171 3.47 -7.97 -10.88
CA VAL A 171 2.54 -9.11 -10.86
C VAL A 171 1.24 -8.76 -11.61
N THR A 172 0.68 -9.74 -12.32
CA THR A 172 -0.54 -9.58 -13.13
C THR A 172 -1.58 -10.62 -12.70
N GLY A 173 -2.85 -10.22 -12.60
CA GLY A 173 -3.93 -11.09 -12.17
C GLY A 173 -3.66 -11.70 -10.79
N PHE A 174 -3.06 -10.92 -9.89
CA PHE A 174 -2.53 -11.38 -8.61
C PHE A 174 -3.52 -11.15 -7.48
N GLY A 175 -3.54 -12.06 -6.51
CA GLY A 175 -4.29 -11.96 -5.27
C GLY A 175 -5.50 -12.90 -5.22
N PRO A 176 -6.08 -13.13 -4.02
CA PRO A 176 -5.63 -12.59 -2.73
C PRO A 176 -4.23 -13.05 -2.34
N GLY A 177 -3.50 -12.21 -1.62
CA GLY A 177 -2.08 -12.45 -1.32
C GLY A 177 -1.32 -11.15 -1.09
N ARG A 178 0.00 -11.24 -0.98
CA ARG A 178 0.89 -10.11 -0.74
C ARG A 178 2.15 -10.20 -1.58
N CYS A 179 2.72 -9.06 -1.95
CA CYS A 179 3.97 -9.02 -2.70
C CYS A 179 4.81 -7.83 -2.25
N GLY A 180 6.12 -7.94 -2.39
CA GLY A 180 7.00 -6.91 -1.85
C GLY A 180 8.48 -7.21 -2.01
N PHE A 181 9.25 -6.45 -1.24
CA PHE A 181 10.69 -6.59 -1.12
C PHE A 181 11.08 -6.82 0.34
N ARG A 182 12.14 -7.59 0.56
CA ARG A 182 12.89 -7.64 1.82
C ARG A 182 14.35 -7.35 1.53
N TRP A 183 15.03 -6.64 2.41
CA TRP A 183 16.43 -6.29 2.28
C TRP A 183 17.13 -6.40 3.62
N SER A 184 18.46 -6.48 3.60
CA SER A 184 19.27 -6.29 4.79
C SER A 184 20.19 -5.11 4.60
N TRP A 185 20.44 -4.35 5.66
CA TRP A 185 21.52 -3.36 5.68
C TRP A 185 22.88 -4.06 5.87
N THR A 186 23.96 -3.31 5.64
CA THR A 186 25.35 -3.75 5.89
C THR A 186 25.85 -3.19 7.21
#